data_AF-A0A7V9ECP7-F1
#
_entry.id   AF-A0A7V9ECP7-F1
#
_cell.length_a   1.000
_cell.length_b   1.000
_cell.length_c   1.000
_cell.angle_alpha   90.00
_cell.angle_beta   90.00
_cell.angle_gamma   90.00
#
_symmetry.space_group_name_H-M   'P 1'
#
loop_
_entity.id
_entity.type
_entity.pdbx_description
1 polymer ?
#
loop_
_entity_poly.entity_id
_entity_poly.type
_entity_poly.pdbx_seq_one_letter_code
_entity_poly.pdbx_strand_id
1 'polypeptide(L)'
;MATIERAEELADRLLPEPTPQRRMLVIVNPYATTVSDRLRNLVVYALQSRYTVEAIDTEKRGHATQLCREGAREGYDAVVAFGGDGTVNEAANGLVGTDTPLTCLPGGATNVYCRLIGIPNDVVDATEHLLRLDDEWRPR
;
A
#
# COMPACT_ATOMS: atom_id res chain seq x y z
N MET A 1 -16.85 -40.07 4.65
CA MET A 1 -17.75 -38.91 4.48
C MET A 1 -18.01 -38.22 5.80
N ALA A 2 -18.70 -38.83 6.77
CA ALA A 2 -19.07 -38.20 8.05
C ALA A 2 -17.90 -37.69 8.95
N THR A 3 -16.67 -38.17 8.74
CA THR A 3 -15.48 -37.72 9.48
C THR A 3 -14.87 -36.44 8.90
N ILE A 4 -15.02 -36.21 7.59
CA ILE A 4 -14.50 -35.02 6.90
C ILE A 4 -15.42 -33.83 7.21
N GLU A 5 -16.74 -34.02 7.10
CA GLU A 5 -17.74 -32.99 7.45
C GLU A 5 -17.57 -32.49 8.89
N ARG A 6 -17.29 -33.40 9.84
CA ARG A 6 -17.00 -33.04 11.24
C ARG A 6 -15.69 -32.29 11.43
N ALA A 7 -14.70 -32.51 10.56
CA ALA A 7 -13.42 -31.80 10.62
C ALA A 7 -13.54 -30.39 10.02
N GLU A 8 -14.34 -30.24 8.95
CA GLU A 8 -14.65 -28.95 8.32
C GLU A 8 -15.51 -28.07 9.24
N GLU A 9 -16.57 -28.60 9.85
CA GLU A 9 -17.38 -27.86 10.85
C GLU A 9 -16.56 -27.45 12.09
N LEU A 10 -15.57 -28.26 12.47
CA LEU A 10 -14.69 -27.95 13.59
C LEU A 10 -13.64 -26.90 13.19
N ALA A 11 -13.15 -26.93 11.94
CA ALA A 11 -12.27 -25.93 11.39
C ALA A 11 -12.98 -24.57 11.28
N ASP A 12 -14.19 -24.49 10.75
CA ASP A 12 -14.97 -23.25 10.67
C ASP A 12 -15.32 -22.67 12.04
N ARG A 13 -15.44 -23.51 13.07
CA ARG A 13 -15.70 -23.08 14.45
C ARG A 13 -14.45 -22.68 15.24
N LEU A 14 -13.28 -23.19 14.85
CA LEU A 14 -12.02 -22.99 15.59
C LEU A 14 -11.06 -22.04 14.89
N LEU A 15 -11.13 -21.93 13.56
CA LEU A 15 -10.36 -20.97 12.79
C LEU A 15 -11.11 -19.63 12.86
N PRO A 16 -10.42 -18.53 13.24
CA PRO A 16 -11.02 -17.21 13.11
C PRO A 16 -11.41 -17.00 11.64
N GLU A 17 -12.57 -16.39 11.42
CA GLU A 17 -12.99 -15.94 10.08
C GLU A 17 -11.79 -15.26 9.39
N PRO A 18 -11.44 -15.66 8.15
CA PRO A 18 -10.34 -15.04 7.45
C PRO A 18 -10.61 -13.54 7.43
N THR A 19 -9.73 -12.76 8.07
CA THR A 19 -9.91 -11.32 8.13
C THR A 19 -9.94 -10.82 6.69
N PRO A 20 -10.99 -10.09 6.25
CA PRO A 20 -11.06 -9.61 4.88
C PRO A 20 -9.78 -8.83 4.60
N GLN A 21 -9.03 -9.28 3.60
CA GLN A 21 -7.70 -8.77 3.33
C GLN A 21 -7.82 -7.32 2.83
N ARG A 22 -7.43 -6.36 3.68
CA ARG A 22 -7.55 -4.91 3.44
C ARG A 22 -7.06 -4.54 2.03
N ARG A 23 -7.81 -3.70 1.33
CA ARG A 23 -7.51 -3.24 -0.03
C ARG A 23 -6.51 -2.08 0.01
N MET A 24 -5.41 -2.23 -0.72
CA MET A 24 -4.35 -1.23 -0.80
C MET A 24 -4.14 -0.80 -2.25
N LEU A 25 -4.22 0.51 -2.50
CA LEU A 25 -3.89 1.08 -3.79
C LEU A 25 -2.44 1.59 -3.78
N VAL A 26 -1.60 1.07 -4.67
CA VAL A 26 -0.22 1.52 -4.86
C VAL A 26 -0.15 2.37 -6.11
N ILE A 27 0.07 3.66 -5.94
CA ILE A 27 0.28 4.59 -7.06
C ILE A 27 1.78 4.67 -7.34
N VAL A 28 2.17 4.29 -8.55
CA VAL A 28 3.57 4.17 -8.93
C VAL A 28 3.92 5.27 -9.92
N ASN A 29 4.98 6.01 -9.66
CA ASN A 29 5.55 6.91 -10.66
C ASN A 29 6.68 6.20 -11.41
N PRO A 30 6.43 5.64 -12.62
CA PRO A 30 7.46 4.93 -13.38
C PRO A 30 8.60 5.84 -13.85
N TYR A 31 8.41 7.16 -13.81
CA TYR A 31 9.42 8.16 -14.18
C TYR A 31 10.27 8.63 -13.00
N ALA A 32 10.06 8.10 -11.79
CA ALA A 32 10.86 8.43 -10.63
C ALA A 32 12.24 7.75 -10.69
N THR A 33 13.27 8.42 -10.16
CA THR A 33 14.70 8.11 -10.35
C THR A 33 15.09 6.65 -10.12
N THR A 34 14.49 6.00 -9.13
CA THR A 34 14.88 4.64 -8.69
C THR A 34 13.80 3.61 -8.94
N VAL A 35 12.63 4.02 -9.45
CA VAL A 35 11.54 3.09 -9.76
C VAL A 35 11.90 2.30 -11.01
N SER A 36 11.65 0.99 -10.98
CA SER A 36 11.78 0.08 -12.11
C SER A 36 10.71 -1.00 -12.01
N ASP A 37 10.39 -1.65 -13.13
CA ASP A 37 9.42 -2.76 -13.15
C ASP A 37 9.76 -3.86 -12.14
N ARG A 38 11.06 -4.14 -11.98
CA ARG A 38 11.55 -5.12 -11.00
C ARG A 38 11.19 -4.71 -9.57
N LEU A 39 11.46 -3.46 -9.20
CA LEU A 39 11.19 -2.96 -7.85
C LEU A 39 9.70 -2.79 -7.61
N ARG A 40 8.94 -2.30 -8.60
CA ARG A 40 7.48 -2.26 -8.58
C ARG A 40 6.89 -3.64 -8.30
N ASN A 41 7.32 -4.65 -9.05
CA ASN A 41 6.82 -6.02 -8.86
C ASN A 41 7.22 -6.59 -7.50
N LEU A 42 8.45 -6.33 -7.03
CA LEU A 42 8.88 -6.72 -5.68
C LEU A 42 7.96 -6.13 -4.60
N VAL A 43 7.70 -4.83 -4.67
CA VAL A 43 6.81 -4.13 -3.73
C VAL A 43 5.42 -4.74 -3.77
N VAL A 44 4.83 -4.89 -4.96
CA VAL A 44 3.48 -5.44 -5.11
C VAL A 44 3.40 -6.87 -4.55
N TYR A 45 4.31 -7.76 -4.92
CA TYR A 45 4.32 -9.14 -4.42
C TYR A 45 4.51 -9.21 -2.90
N ALA A 46 5.37 -8.37 -2.33
CA ALA A 46 5.57 -8.33 -0.88
C ALA A 46 4.30 -7.86 -0.15
N LEU A 47 3.64 -6.80 -0.64
CA LEU A 47 2.42 -6.27 -0.05
C LEU A 47 1.22 -7.21 -0.21
N GLN A 48 1.16 -7.99 -1.30
CA GLN A 48 0.11 -9.00 -1.53
C GLN A 48 0.07 -10.10 -0.47
N SER A 49 1.15 -10.29 0.29
CA SER A 49 1.16 -11.22 1.43
C SER A 49 0.19 -10.82 2.56
N ARG A 50 -0.17 -9.53 2.66
CA ARG A 50 -1.02 -8.97 3.72
C ARG A 50 -2.21 -8.16 3.23
N TYR A 51 -2.17 -7.64 2.01
CA TYR A 51 -3.20 -6.78 1.43
C TYR A 51 -3.73 -7.30 0.10
N THR A 52 -4.96 -6.94 -0.26
CA THR A 52 -5.44 -7.01 -1.64
C THR A 52 -4.87 -5.80 -2.37
N VAL A 53 -3.79 -5.97 -3.13
CA VAL A 53 -3.04 -4.87 -3.73
C VAL A 53 -3.44 -4.64 -5.18
N GLU A 54 -3.80 -3.39 -5.50
CA GLU A 54 -3.87 -2.88 -6.87
C GLU A 54 -2.75 -1.87 -7.08
N ALA A 55 -2.04 -1.94 -8.21
CA ALA A 55 -0.95 -1.03 -8.53
C ALA A 55 -1.20 -0.33 -9.87
N ILE A 56 -1.26 1.01 -9.84
CA ILE A 56 -1.56 1.84 -11.00
C ILE A 56 -0.40 2.80 -11.25
N ASP A 57 0.06 2.85 -12.48
CA ASP A 57 1.17 3.72 -12.90
C ASP A 57 0.64 5.13 -13.23
N THR A 58 1.36 6.17 -12.82
CA THR A 58 1.03 7.54 -13.19
C THR A 58 1.49 7.83 -14.61
N GLU A 59 0.62 8.43 -15.44
CA GLU A 59 0.95 8.75 -16.83
C GLU A 59 1.53 10.16 -16.99
N LYS A 60 1.20 11.07 -16.07
CA LYS A 60 1.55 12.49 -16.14
C LYS A 60 1.52 13.15 -14.78
N ARG A 61 2.06 14.37 -14.71
CA ARG A 61 1.92 15.25 -13.52
C ARG A 61 0.45 15.49 -13.18
N GLY A 62 0.14 15.44 -11.90
CA GLY A 62 -1.21 15.55 -11.35
C GLY A 62 -2.03 14.26 -11.42
N HIS A 63 -1.55 13.18 -12.05
CA HIS A 63 -2.31 11.93 -12.15
C HIS A 63 -2.43 11.24 -10.79
N ALA A 64 -1.40 11.30 -9.94
CA ALA A 64 -1.48 10.70 -8.60
C ALA A 64 -2.59 11.35 -7.75
N THR A 65 -2.81 12.66 -7.89
CA THR A 65 -3.93 13.36 -7.24
C THR A 65 -5.28 12.79 -7.67
N GLN A 66 -5.45 12.47 -8.95
CA GLN A 66 -6.69 11.92 -9.49
C GLN A 66 -6.92 10.49 -8.98
N LEU A 67 -5.91 9.64 -9.11
CA LEU A 67 -5.94 8.24 -8.66
C LEU A 67 -6.19 8.12 -7.16
N CYS A 68 -5.56 8.96 -6.33
CA CYS A 68 -5.80 8.99 -4.89
C CYS A 68 -7.25 9.34 -4.55
N ARG A 69 -7.82 10.34 -5.23
CA ARG A 69 -9.18 10.77 -5.00
C ARG A 69 -10.19 9.70 -5.41
N GLU A 70 -9.91 8.99 -6.49
CA GLU A 70 -10.71 7.86 -6.96
C GLU A 70 -10.60 6.68 -5.99
N GLY A 71 -9.38 6.32 -5.57
CA GLY A 71 -9.16 5.29 -4.56
C GLY A 71 -9.89 5.56 -3.24
N ALA A 72 -9.88 6.80 -2.75
CA ALA A 72 -10.65 7.15 -1.55
C ALA A 72 -12.17 6.97 -1.76
N ARG A 73 -12.69 7.34 -2.94
CA ARG A 73 -14.13 7.16 -3.28
C ARG A 73 -14.51 5.69 -3.43
N GLU A 74 -13.60 4.86 -3.92
CA GLU A 74 -13.78 3.42 -4.08
C GLU A 74 -13.61 2.63 -2.77
N GLY A 75 -13.29 3.32 -1.67
CA GLY A 75 -13.16 2.71 -0.34
C GLY A 75 -11.94 1.82 -0.21
N TYR A 76 -10.79 2.22 -0.77
CA TYR A 76 -9.52 1.59 -0.41
C TYR A 76 -9.18 1.84 1.05
N ASP A 77 -8.69 0.81 1.74
CA ASP A 77 -8.31 0.88 3.16
C ASP A 77 -7.00 1.66 3.37
N ALA A 78 -6.15 1.73 2.33
CA ALA A 78 -4.92 2.52 2.34
C ALA A 78 -4.43 2.86 0.93
N VAL A 79 -3.70 3.96 0.82
CA VAL A 79 -2.97 4.34 -0.41
C VAL A 79 -1.47 4.42 -0.13
N VAL A 80 -0.67 3.90 -1.05
CA VAL A 80 0.79 3.98 -1.05
C VAL A 80 1.28 4.77 -2.25
N ALA A 81 1.98 5.87 -2.02
CA ALA A 81 2.68 6.61 -3.06
C ALA A 81 4.10 6.05 -3.25
N PHE A 82 4.35 5.33 -4.35
CA PHE A 82 5.68 4.83 -4.70
C PHE A 82 6.34 5.73 -5.76
N GLY A 83 7.24 6.60 -5.32
CA GLY A 83 7.84 7.63 -6.17
C GLY A 83 8.68 8.63 -5.38
N GLY A 84 8.90 9.82 -5.95
CA GLY A 84 9.59 10.91 -5.26
C GLY A 84 8.66 11.80 -4.43
N ASP A 85 9.21 12.85 -3.82
CA ASP A 85 8.46 13.82 -3.01
C ASP A 85 7.28 14.47 -3.77
N GLY A 86 7.43 14.69 -5.09
CA GLY A 86 6.34 15.19 -5.93
C GLY A 86 5.16 14.23 -6.03
N THR A 87 5.42 12.93 -6.14
CA THR A 87 4.37 11.89 -6.17
C THR A 87 3.65 11.83 -4.82
N VAL A 88 4.39 11.91 -3.72
CA VAL A 88 3.82 11.97 -2.37
C VAL A 88 2.96 13.23 -2.18
N ASN A 89 3.42 14.38 -2.67
CA ASN A 89 2.68 15.63 -2.59
C ASN A 89 1.37 15.58 -3.39
N GLU A 90 1.39 15.04 -4.61
CA GLU A 90 0.17 14.84 -5.41
C GLU A 90 -0.81 13.89 -4.70
N ALA A 91 -0.30 12.77 -4.17
CA ALA A 91 -1.11 11.80 -3.44
C ALA A 91 -1.79 12.42 -2.21
N ALA A 92 -1.03 13.16 -1.39
CA ALA A 92 -1.56 13.86 -0.22
C ALA A 92 -2.66 14.85 -0.61
N ASN A 93 -2.47 15.63 -1.67
CA ASN A 93 -3.48 16.56 -2.18
C ASN A 93 -4.74 15.84 -2.72
N GLY A 94 -4.60 14.62 -3.24
CA GLY A 94 -5.71 13.79 -3.71
C GLY A 94 -6.63 13.31 -2.58
N LEU A 95 -6.07 13.12 -1.38
CA LEU A 95 -6.74 12.56 -0.20
C LEU A 95 -7.23 13.62 0.80
N VAL A 96 -7.03 14.91 0.53
CA VAL A 96 -7.54 16.00 1.40
C VAL A 96 -9.06 15.85 1.59
N GLY A 97 -9.50 15.83 2.84
CA GLY A 97 -10.91 15.69 3.21
C GLY A 97 -11.43 14.25 3.20
N THR A 98 -10.54 13.26 3.14
CA THR A 98 -10.85 11.83 3.24
C THR A 98 -10.17 11.22 4.46
N ASP A 99 -10.72 10.11 4.96
CA ASP A 99 -10.12 9.33 6.07
C ASP A 99 -9.18 8.22 5.57
N THR A 100 -8.97 8.13 4.26
CA THR A 100 -8.10 7.11 3.66
C THR A 100 -6.63 7.41 4.01
N PRO A 101 -5.94 6.51 4.73
CA PRO A 101 -4.57 6.74 5.14
C PRO A 101 -3.62 6.71 3.94
N LEU A 102 -2.62 7.60 3.98
CA LEU A 102 -1.52 7.66 3.02
C LEU A 102 -0.22 7.21 3.67
N THR A 103 0.51 6.36 2.98
CA THR A 103 1.94 6.11 3.22
C THR A 103 2.72 6.22 1.92
N CYS A 104 4.05 6.07 1.96
CA CYS A 104 4.90 6.23 0.79
C CYS A 104 6.08 5.26 0.78
N LEU A 105 6.56 4.96 -0.42
CA LEU A 105 7.78 4.20 -0.66
C LEU A 105 8.77 5.06 -1.45
N PRO A 106 10.06 5.01 -1.12
CA PRO A 106 11.08 5.83 -1.76
C PRO A 106 11.28 5.40 -3.21
N GLY A 107 11.06 6.33 -4.13
CA GLY A 107 11.29 6.13 -5.57
C GLY A 107 12.05 7.29 -6.23
N GLY A 108 12.20 8.44 -5.56
CA GLY A 108 12.93 9.60 -6.03
C GLY A 108 14.38 9.68 -5.56
N ALA A 109 15.06 10.77 -5.92
CA ALA A 109 16.46 11.00 -5.55
C ALA A 109 16.64 11.38 -4.05
N THR A 110 15.74 12.20 -3.51
CA THR A 110 15.90 12.75 -2.15
C THR A 110 14.98 12.08 -1.14
N ASN A 111 13.72 11.84 -1.49
CA ASN A 111 12.69 11.22 -0.62
C ASN A 111 12.64 11.89 0.77
N VAL A 112 12.63 13.22 0.80
CA VAL A 112 12.62 14.02 2.03
C VAL A 112 11.48 13.60 2.94
N TYR A 113 10.29 13.41 2.39
CA TYR A 113 9.12 13.05 3.18
C TYR A 113 9.27 11.67 3.84
N CYS A 114 9.73 10.64 3.10
CA CYS A 114 10.00 9.31 3.66
C CYS A 114 10.95 9.41 4.87
N ARG A 115 12.06 10.13 4.71
CA ARG A 115 13.06 10.33 5.77
C ARG A 115 12.50 11.07 6.98
N LEU A 116 11.66 12.07 6.75
CA LEU A 116 11.02 12.87 7.80
C LEU A 116 10.14 12.00 8.72
N ILE A 117 9.40 11.06 8.15
CA ILE A 117 8.48 10.18 8.90
C ILE A 117 9.13 8.86 9.33
N GLY A 118 10.45 8.72 9.16
CA GLY A 118 11.20 7.55 9.62
C GLY A 118 11.14 6.32 8.69
N ILE A 119 10.64 6.48 7.47
CA ILE A 119 10.66 5.40 6.47
C ILE A 119 12.08 5.29 5.88
N PRO A 120 12.67 4.07 5.82
CA PRO A 120 13.96 3.83 5.18
C PRO A 120 14.03 4.35 3.74
N ASN A 121 15.23 4.73 3.29
CA ASN A 121 15.41 5.27 1.94
C ASN A 121 15.68 4.20 0.88
N ASP A 122 15.97 2.97 1.28
CA ASP A 122 15.97 1.80 0.40
C ASP A 122 14.55 1.25 0.28
N VAL A 123 14.11 0.91 -0.93
CA VAL A 123 12.73 0.48 -1.18
C VAL A 123 12.41 -0.87 -0.55
N VAL A 124 13.38 -1.78 -0.46
CA VAL A 124 13.19 -3.10 0.15
C VAL A 124 13.01 -2.92 1.65
N ASP A 125 13.90 -2.15 2.28
CA ASP A 125 13.82 -1.82 3.71
C ASP A 125 12.53 -1.04 4.04
N ALA A 126 12.11 -0.12 3.16
CA ALA A 126 10.86 0.63 3.33
C ALA A 126 9.61 -0.26 3.21
N THR A 127 9.64 -1.23 2.28
CA THR A 127 8.55 -2.21 2.11
C THR A 127 8.46 -3.10 3.34
N GLU A 128 9.59 -3.57 3.86
CA GLU A 128 9.64 -4.35 5.09
C GLU A 128 9.13 -3.51 6.29
N HIS A 129 9.55 -2.25 6.38
CA HIS A 129 9.07 -1.32 7.41
C HIS A 129 7.55 -1.18 7.38
N LEU A 130 6.95 -1.00 6.19
CA LEU A 130 5.50 -0.91 6.02
C LEU A 130 4.79 -2.19 6.48
N LEU A 131 5.30 -3.36 6.11
CA LEU A 131 4.72 -4.65 6.50
C LEU A 131 4.76 -4.90 8.01
N ARG A 132 5.72 -4.32 8.74
CA ARG A 132 5.80 -4.40 10.20
C ARG A 132 4.79 -3.48 10.90
N LEU A 133 4.45 -2.33 10.31
CA LEU A 133 3.54 -1.36 10.94
C LEU A 133 2.12 -1.92 11.10
N ASP A 134 1.69 -2.83 10.22
CA ASP A 134 0.36 -3.45 10.27
C ASP A 134 0.12 -4.24 11.57
N ASP A 135 1.17 -4.82 12.17
CA ASP A 135 1.06 -5.60 13.40
C ASP A 135 0.77 -4.71 14.65
N GLU A 136 1.00 -3.39 14.56
CA GLU A 136 0.87 -2.43 15.67
C GLU A 136 -0.07 -1.25 15.38
N TRP A 137 -0.54 -1.07 14.14
CA TRP A 137 -1.25 0.16 13.75
C TRP A 137 -2.64 0.26 14.36
N ARG A 138 -2.78 1.20 15.31
CA ARG A 138 -4.05 1.76 15.78
C ARG A 138 -4.14 3.21 15.29
N PRO A 139 -5.15 3.60 14.50
CA PRO A 139 -5.36 5.00 14.19
C PRO A 139 -5.58 5.76 15.51
N ARG A 140 -4.88 6.89 15.68
CA ARG A 140 -5.10 7.81 16.80
C ARG A 140 -6.15 8.83 16.44
#